data_AF-A0AAD2FHT2-F1
#
_entry.id   AF-A0AAD2FHT2-F1
#
_cell.length_a   1.000
_cell.length_b   1.000
_cell.length_c   1.000
_cell.angle_alpha   90.00
_cell.angle_beta   90.00
_cell.angle_gamma   90.00
#
_symmetry.space_group_name_H-M   'P 1'
#
loop_
_entity.id
_entity.type
_entity.pdbx_description
1 polymer ?
#
loop_
_entity_poly.entity_id
_entity_poly.type
_entity_poly.pdbx_seq_one_letter_code
_entity_poly.pdbx_strand_id
1 'polypeptide(L)'
;MQQWGSFVNNPVAESSSFDNSKGFLLKQRGRHNHQATMSNEDKQKIQEVDALLSEAMDALTFEERQYQQEILHGVGEDIAEEATFINRELNDLDEHLRRIKHGSMYEVAEKLDAMYVQARDFRLMFLRANRYDAKASANHMLRFFETKQDLFGTDKLAKDITIDDLDEDDRVALRMGSFQMAGRDTSNRQIAVHIPGVGQFKNLQNELRVRFYTTMQALESEQTQLNGIVYILYSVGDFKDGSNELGFMEHIRFALSVPQYNAAIHICFDDPSPCTIIKGGLAVLDARLRARVRVHFGSHVESFHSLSTYGIPKEMLPFTPSYELNMDHHSNWVESSLHSGNKKIDTAPEPDAVTETTPHDVLYRGGIKSSNRGNNHLRSLVAEWSQTYNSGTNDTKRCVVYEIADEIHRVGGRFLSKANGDSPWEAVPMDEVRLKITQMFRNYRRRAKGTRRKKSPPHHGLEDSIFER
;
A
#
# COMPACT_ATOMS: atom_id res chain seq x y z
N MET A 1 17.92 -16.61 -13.52
CA MET A 1 19.33 -16.43 -13.12
C MET A 1 20.17 -16.12 -14.35
N GLN A 2 20.11 -14.88 -14.83
CA GLN A 2 21.08 -14.31 -15.77
C GLN A 2 21.67 -13.08 -15.07
N GLN A 3 22.99 -13.07 -14.95
CA GLN A 3 23.78 -12.07 -14.23
C GLN A 3 23.67 -10.69 -14.91
N TRP A 4 23.41 -9.65 -14.13
CA TRP A 4 23.56 -8.25 -14.54
C TRP A 4 24.74 -7.64 -13.79
N GLY A 5 25.70 -7.12 -14.55
CA GLY A 5 26.95 -6.54 -14.06
C GLY A 5 26.77 -5.07 -13.65
N SER A 6 27.50 -4.73 -12.59
CA SER A 6 27.64 -3.41 -11.98
C SER A 6 28.23 -2.36 -12.92
N PHE A 7 27.59 -1.18 -13.00
CA PHE A 7 28.18 0.04 -13.57
C PHE A 7 28.74 0.94 -12.46
N VAL A 8 29.96 1.42 -12.65
CA VAL A 8 30.74 2.23 -11.71
C VAL A 8 30.73 3.71 -12.14
N ASN A 9 30.41 4.56 -11.16
CA ASN A 9 30.78 5.96 -10.89
C ASN A 9 31.12 6.93 -12.04
N ASN A 10 30.37 8.05 -12.07
CA ASN A 10 30.77 9.33 -12.67
C ASN A 10 31.00 10.38 -11.57
N PRO A 11 31.91 11.36 -11.76
CA PRO A 11 32.33 12.28 -10.70
C PRO A 11 31.29 13.38 -10.42
N VAL A 12 31.18 13.72 -9.14
CA VAL A 12 30.28 14.72 -8.55
C VAL A 12 30.71 16.13 -8.96
N ALA A 13 29.77 16.90 -9.53
CA ALA A 13 29.92 18.34 -9.73
C ALA A 13 29.56 19.10 -8.44
N GLU A 14 30.35 20.12 -8.12
CA GLU A 14 30.23 20.95 -6.92
C GLU A 14 28.89 21.72 -6.85
N SER A 15 28.23 21.64 -5.70
CA SER A 15 26.93 22.24 -5.42
C SER A 15 27.05 23.72 -5.04
N SER A 16 26.47 24.62 -5.84
CA SER A 16 26.21 26.01 -5.45
C SER A 16 24.93 26.11 -4.60
N SER A 17 25.00 26.83 -3.49
CA SER A 17 23.88 27.08 -2.57
C SER A 17 22.68 27.73 -3.27
N PHE A 18 21.53 27.05 -3.26
CA PHE A 18 20.25 27.56 -3.75
C PHE A 18 19.50 28.30 -2.64
N ASP A 19 19.09 29.54 -2.92
CA ASP A 19 18.22 30.36 -2.06
C ASP A 19 16.75 30.14 -2.46
N ASN A 20 16.01 29.41 -1.61
CA ASN A 20 14.63 28.95 -1.84
C ASN A 20 13.53 30.02 -1.55
N SER A 21 13.89 31.31 -1.46
CA SER A 21 12.94 32.37 -1.06
C SER A 21 12.30 33.16 -2.22
N LYS A 22 12.58 32.82 -3.49
CA LYS A 22 11.92 33.46 -4.64
C LYS A 22 10.77 32.60 -5.16
N GLY A 23 9.54 33.07 -4.92
CA GLY A 23 8.30 32.46 -5.40
C GLY A 23 8.36 32.03 -6.86
N PHE A 24 7.93 30.79 -7.08
CA PHE A 24 7.84 30.11 -8.36
C PHE A 24 6.76 30.77 -9.25
N LEU A 25 7.12 31.89 -9.87
CA LEU A 25 6.40 32.40 -11.04
C LEU A 25 7.06 31.75 -12.27
N LEU A 26 6.56 30.58 -12.66
CA LEU A 26 6.78 30.05 -14.00
C LEU A 26 6.33 31.16 -14.96
N LYS A 27 7.26 31.88 -15.60
CA LYS A 27 6.93 32.86 -16.64
C LYS A 27 6.36 32.06 -17.81
N GLN A 28 5.04 31.85 -17.81
CA GLN A 28 4.28 31.33 -18.94
C GLN A 28 4.63 32.20 -20.14
N ARG A 29 5.46 31.65 -21.03
CA ARG A 29 5.74 32.29 -22.31
C ARG A 29 4.47 32.12 -23.12
N GLY A 30 3.70 33.19 -23.28
CA GLY A 30 2.50 33.23 -24.11
C GLY A 30 2.81 32.79 -25.54
N ARG A 31 2.76 31.48 -25.80
CA ARG A 31 2.76 30.88 -27.13
C ARG A 31 1.31 30.88 -27.58
N HIS A 32 0.96 31.90 -28.36
CA HIS A 32 -0.32 31.95 -29.05
C HIS A 32 -0.55 30.70 -29.89
N ASN A 33 -1.79 30.17 -29.82
CA ASN A 33 -2.36 29.11 -30.64
C ASN A 33 -1.91 29.20 -32.11
N HIS A 34 -0.88 28.44 -32.46
CA HIS A 34 -0.71 27.94 -33.81
C HIS A 34 -1.15 26.48 -33.78
N GLN A 35 -2.35 26.20 -34.31
CA GLN A 35 -2.68 24.86 -34.79
C GLN A 35 -1.76 24.59 -35.98
N ALA A 36 -0.51 24.23 -35.69
CA ALA A 36 0.38 23.70 -36.70
C ALA A 36 -0.27 22.43 -37.23
N THR A 37 -0.45 22.34 -38.54
CA THR A 37 -0.94 21.11 -39.17
C THR A 37 0.06 19.99 -38.87
N MET A 38 -0.38 19.00 -38.10
CA MET A 38 0.41 17.83 -37.71
C MET A 38 1.04 17.17 -38.94
N SER A 39 2.34 16.92 -38.89
CA SER A 39 3.08 16.34 -40.01
C SER A 39 2.64 14.90 -40.30
N ASN A 40 2.93 14.39 -41.49
CA ASN A 40 2.65 12.98 -41.80
C ASN A 40 3.50 12.04 -40.94
N GLU A 41 4.72 12.43 -40.58
CA GLU A 41 5.60 11.66 -39.69
C GLU A 41 4.99 11.54 -38.29
N ASP A 42 4.45 12.63 -37.77
CA ASP A 42 3.78 12.67 -36.46
C ASP A 42 2.54 11.77 -36.43
N LYS A 43 1.71 11.81 -37.49
CA LYS A 43 0.55 10.92 -37.64
C LYS A 43 0.97 9.46 -37.62
N GLN A 44 2.08 9.13 -38.31
CA GLN A 44 2.61 7.78 -38.34
C GLN A 44 3.07 7.32 -36.94
N LYS A 45 3.78 8.17 -36.18
CA LYS A 45 4.21 7.85 -34.81
C LYS A 45 3.03 7.50 -33.89
N ILE A 46 1.94 8.26 -33.98
CA ILE A 46 0.73 8.00 -33.19
C ILE A 46 0.09 6.67 -33.62
N GLN A 47 -0.04 6.43 -34.94
CA GLN A 47 -0.59 5.18 -35.48
C GLN A 47 0.23 3.94 -35.07
N GLU A 48 1.54 4.05 -34.97
CA GLU A 48 2.40 2.97 -34.51
C GLU A 48 2.15 2.60 -33.04
N VAL A 49 1.89 3.60 -32.19
CA VAL A 49 1.54 3.37 -30.78
C VAL A 49 0.17 2.69 -30.68
N ASP A 50 -0.83 3.17 -31.44
CA ASP A 50 -2.16 2.56 -31.50
C ASP A 50 -2.09 1.11 -31.99
N ALA A 51 -1.28 0.83 -33.01
CA ALA A 51 -1.09 -0.52 -33.53
C ALA A 51 -0.55 -1.49 -32.47
N LEU A 52 0.39 -1.06 -31.62
CA LEU A 52 0.90 -1.90 -30.51
C LEU A 52 -0.15 -2.18 -29.43
N LEU A 53 -1.02 -1.20 -29.16
CA LEU A 53 -2.12 -1.38 -28.21
C LEU A 53 -3.17 -2.34 -28.80
N SER A 54 -3.49 -2.21 -30.08
CA SER A 54 -4.38 -3.14 -30.80
C SER A 54 -3.82 -4.56 -30.82
N GLU A 55 -2.53 -4.74 -31.12
CA GLU A 55 -1.87 -6.05 -31.12
C GLU A 55 -1.97 -6.74 -29.75
N ALA A 56 -1.81 -6.00 -28.65
CA ALA A 56 -1.99 -6.59 -27.31
C ALA A 56 -3.43 -7.01 -27.03
N MET A 57 -4.43 -6.28 -27.53
CA MET A 57 -5.83 -6.70 -27.44
C MET A 57 -6.07 -7.98 -28.26
N ASP A 58 -5.50 -8.07 -29.45
CA ASP A 58 -5.65 -9.23 -30.32
C ASP A 58 -4.96 -10.49 -29.76
N ALA A 59 -3.90 -10.32 -28.96
CA ALA A 59 -3.19 -11.39 -28.28
C ALA A 59 -3.97 -12.03 -27.11
N LEU A 60 -5.03 -11.39 -26.62
CA LEU A 60 -5.87 -11.88 -25.52
C LEU A 60 -7.06 -12.70 -26.03
N THR A 61 -7.62 -13.59 -25.20
CA THR A 61 -8.92 -14.20 -25.52
C THR A 61 -10.04 -13.15 -25.47
N PHE A 62 -11.22 -13.48 -25.99
CA PHE A 62 -12.37 -12.58 -25.91
C PHE A 62 -12.73 -12.22 -24.45
N GLU A 63 -12.74 -13.23 -23.58
CA GLU A 63 -13.03 -13.09 -22.15
C GLU A 63 -11.96 -12.27 -21.45
N GLU A 64 -10.68 -12.51 -21.76
CA GLU A 64 -9.57 -11.71 -21.21
C GLU A 64 -9.65 -10.25 -21.67
N ARG A 65 -9.95 -9.99 -22.95
CA ARG A 65 -10.15 -8.62 -23.46
C ARG A 65 -11.28 -7.92 -22.73
N GLN A 66 -12.44 -8.56 -22.61
CA GLN A 66 -13.60 -8.01 -21.93
C GLN A 66 -13.24 -7.67 -20.48
N TYR A 67 -12.60 -8.60 -19.77
CA TYR A 67 -12.17 -8.39 -18.39
C TYR A 67 -11.18 -7.21 -18.24
N GLN A 68 -10.19 -7.07 -19.12
CA GLN A 68 -9.29 -5.91 -19.08
C GLN A 68 -10.00 -4.59 -19.40
N GLN A 69 -11.00 -4.59 -20.29
CA GLN A 69 -11.82 -3.41 -20.57
C GLN A 69 -12.69 -3.02 -19.36
N GLU A 70 -13.30 -3.99 -18.70
CA GLU A 70 -14.08 -3.75 -17.48
C GLU A 70 -13.22 -3.14 -16.37
N ILE A 71 -12.01 -3.68 -16.17
CA ILE A 71 -11.02 -3.10 -15.24
C ILE A 71 -10.69 -1.66 -15.64
N LEU A 72 -10.37 -1.42 -16.90
CA LEU A 72 -9.99 -0.10 -17.40
C LEU A 72 -11.08 0.96 -17.13
N HIS A 73 -12.34 0.61 -17.41
CA HIS A 73 -13.50 1.47 -17.17
C HIS A 73 -13.99 1.49 -15.71
N GLY A 74 -13.33 0.73 -14.82
CA GLY A 74 -13.68 0.69 -13.41
C GLY A 74 -15.04 0.03 -13.13
N VAL A 75 -15.45 -0.91 -13.97
CA VAL A 75 -16.69 -1.70 -13.83
C VAL A 75 -16.41 -3.19 -13.58
N GLY A 76 -15.14 -3.54 -13.31
CA GLY A 76 -14.74 -4.91 -13.00
C GLY A 76 -15.24 -5.37 -11.63
N GLU A 77 -15.40 -6.69 -11.49
CA GLU A 77 -15.86 -7.28 -10.24
C GLU A 77 -14.80 -7.22 -9.12
N ASP A 78 -15.30 -6.91 -7.92
CA ASP A 78 -14.53 -6.99 -6.68
C ASP A 78 -14.32 -8.46 -6.27
N ILE A 79 -13.11 -8.75 -5.78
CA ILE A 79 -12.79 -10.09 -5.26
C ILE A 79 -13.11 -10.08 -3.77
N ALA A 80 -14.07 -10.92 -3.36
CA ALA A 80 -14.42 -11.08 -1.96
C ALA A 80 -13.26 -11.72 -1.17
N GLU A 81 -12.69 -10.96 -0.23
CA GLU A 81 -11.61 -11.43 0.64
C GLU A 81 -12.12 -12.25 1.84
N GLU A 82 -12.74 -13.40 1.56
CA GLU A 82 -13.11 -14.34 2.62
C GLU A 82 -11.87 -14.88 3.34
N ALA A 83 -11.93 -15.04 4.66
CA ALA A 83 -10.76 -15.44 5.47
C ALA A 83 -10.14 -16.77 5.00
N THR A 84 -10.96 -17.73 4.58
CA THR A 84 -10.51 -19.02 4.04
C THR A 84 -9.77 -18.88 2.71
N PHE A 85 -10.30 -18.05 1.81
CA PHE A 85 -9.67 -17.69 0.54
C PHE A 85 -8.30 -17.05 0.79
N ILE A 86 -8.26 -15.99 1.61
CA ILE A 86 -7.02 -15.27 1.90
C ILE A 86 -5.95 -16.17 2.54
N ASN A 87 -6.35 -17.03 3.48
CA ASN A 87 -5.40 -17.94 4.12
C ASN A 87 -4.83 -18.97 3.13
N ARG A 88 -5.63 -19.41 2.15
CA ARG A 88 -5.14 -20.27 1.06
C ARG A 88 -4.10 -19.52 0.22
N GLU A 89 -4.42 -18.32 -0.26
CA GLU A 89 -3.51 -17.55 -1.14
C GLU A 89 -2.20 -17.16 -0.44
N LEU A 90 -2.23 -16.85 0.86
CA LEU A 90 -1.03 -16.62 1.66
C LEU A 90 -0.17 -17.89 1.80
N ASN A 91 -0.79 -19.06 1.98
CA ASN A 91 -0.04 -20.32 2.04
C ASN A 91 0.62 -20.65 0.69
N ASP A 92 -0.09 -20.42 -0.41
CA ASP A 92 0.43 -20.63 -1.76
C ASP A 92 1.59 -19.65 -2.06
N LEU A 93 1.47 -18.39 -1.62
CA LEU A 93 2.54 -17.40 -1.68
C LEU A 93 3.79 -17.88 -0.92
N ASP A 94 3.63 -18.37 0.31
CA ASP A 94 4.72 -18.90 1.14
C ASP A 94 5.38 -20.13 0.49
N GLU A 95 4.61 -20.98 -0.21
CA GLU A 95 5.17 -22.07 -1.00
C GLU A 95 6.02 -21.58 -2.17
N HIS A 96 5.56 -20.58 -2.91
CA HIS A 96 6.33 -20.01 -4.01
C HIS A 96 7.61 -19.32 -3.51
N LEU A 97 7.52 -18.50 -2.46
CA LEU A 97 8.68 -17.82 -1.87
C LEU A 97 9.75 -18.81 -1.39
N ARG A 98 9.35 -19.91 -0.72
CA ARG A 98 10.30 -20.97 -0.29
C ARG A 98 11.14 -21.53 -1.44
N ARG A 99 10.60 -21.59 -2.66
CA ARG A 99 11.27 -22.16 -3.82
C ARG A 99 12.24 -21.15 -4.48
N ILE A 100 11.95 -19.85 -4.43
CA ILE A 100 12.67 -18.84 -5.23
C ILE A 100 13.51 -17.86 -4.43
N LYS A 101 13.34 -17.77 -3.09
CA LYS A 101 13.98 -16.72 -2.30
C LYS A 101 15.50 -16.83 -2.16
N HIS A 102 16.10 -17.98 -2.43
CA HIS A 102 17.51 -18.19 -2.12
C HIS A 102 18.43 -17.24 -2.91
N GLY A 103 19.28 -16.51 -2.18
CA GLY A 103 20.21 -15.52 -2.73
C GLY A 103 19.58 -14.17 -3.10
N SER A 104 18.28 -13.98 -2.87
CA SER A 104 17.57 -12.74 -3.18
C SER A 104 17.67 -11.70 -2.05
N MET A 105 17.35 -10.44 -2.34
CA MET A 105 17.19 -9.40 -1.32
C MET A 105 15.99 -9.63 -0.39
N TYR A 106 14.99 -10.41 -0.83
CA TYR A 106 13.94 -10.89 0.06
C TYR A 106 14.53 -11.75 1.20
N GLU A 107 15.43 -12.70 0.90
CA GLU A 107 16.05 -13.55 1.92
C GLU A 107 16.91 -12.72 2.89
N VAL A 108 17.58 -11.69 2.39
CA VAL A 108 18.33 -10.74 3.24
C VAL A 108 17.38 -9.98 4.17
N ALA A 109 16.28 -9.43 3.64
CA ALA A 109 15.27 -8.74 4.42
C ALA A 109 14.63 -9.64 5.49
N GLU A 110 14.31 -10.89 5.14
CA GLU A 110 13.73 -11.88 6.05
C GLU A 110 14.71 -12.25 7.18
N LYS A 111 16.02 -12.29 6.90
CA LYS A 111 17.06 -12.49 7.95
C LYS A 111 17.21 -11.28 8.86
N LEU A 112 17.00 -10.07 8.34
CA LEU A 112 17.04 -8.83 9.13
C LEU A 112 15.84 -8.74 10.08
N ASP A 113 14.63 -8.93 9.56
CA ASP A 113 13.41 -8.96 10.35
C ASP A 113 12.33 -9.82 9.67
N ALA A 114 12.24 -11.08 10.10
CA ALA A 114 11.22 -12.00 9.62
C ALA A 114 9.80 -11.55 10.01
N MET A 115 9.61 -10.82 11.12
CA MET A 115 8.29 -10.35 11.53
C MET A 115 7.76 -9.29 10.57
N TYR A 116 8.62 -8.37 10.12
CA TYR A 116 8.26 -7.38 9.10
C TYR A 116 7.89 -8.05 7.78
N VAL A 117 8.79 -8.88 7.23
CA VAL A 117 8.60 -9.47 5.89
C VAL A 117 7.43 -10.47 5.86
N GLN A 118 7.17 -11.18 6.95
CA GLN A 118 6.07 -12.14 7.06
C GLN A 118 4.79 -11.52 7.64
N ALA A 119 4.76 -10.20 7.87
CA ALA A 119 3.54 -9.52 8.30
C ALA A 119 2.41 -9.79 7.30
N ARG A 120 1.22 -10.08 7.83
CA ARG A 120 0.05 -10.46 7.01
C ARG A 120 -0.29 -9.34 6.03
N ASP A 121 -0.45 -8.13 6.53
CA ASP A 121 -0.89 -6.98 5.73
C ASP A 121 0.13 -6.61 4.65
N PHE A 122 1.43 -6.69 4.97
CA PHE A 122 2.50 -6.49 3.99
C PHE A 122 2.41 -7.49 2.83
N ARG A 123 2.20 -8.78 3.12
CA ARG A 123 2.05 -9.82 2.09
C ARG A 123 0.75 -9.68 1.30
N LEU A 124 -0.34 -9.26 1.96
CA LEU A 124 -1.62 -9.01 1.29
C LEU A 124 -1.52 -7.90 0.25
N MET A 125 -0.69 -6.88 0.49
CA MET A 125 -0.45 -5.82 -0.49
C MET A 125 0.01 -6.39 -1.85
N PHE A 126 0.92 -7.38 -1.85
CA PHE A 126 1.40 -8.03 -3.08
C PHE A 126 0.35 -8.94 -3.70
N LEU A 127 -0.40 -9.69 -2.89
CA LEU A 127 -1.49 -10.52 -3.40
C LEU A 127 -2.55 -9.65 -4.09
N ARG A 128 -3.00 -8.58 -3.44
CA ARG A 128 -3.95 -7.61 -4.01
C ARG A 128 -3.41 -6.98 -5.29
N ALA A 129 -2.14 -6.55 -5.29
CA ALA A 129 -1.48 -5.98 -6.48
C ALA A 129 -1.49 -6.90 -7.70
N ASN A 130 -1.44 -8.23 -7.48
CA ASN A 130 -1.43 -9.24 -8.54
C ASN A 130 -2.74 -10.04 -8.62
N ARG A 131 -3.87 -9.50 -8.11
CA ARG A 131 -5.20 -10.15 -8.14
C ARG A 131 -5.17 -11.59 -7.60
N TYR A 132 -4.43 -11.79 -6.51
CA TYR A 132 -4.21 -13.04 -5.79
C TYR A 132 -3.50 -14.14 -6.60
N ASP A 133 -2.76 -13.81 -7.65
CA ASP A 133 -1.79 -14.75 -8.22
C ASP A 133 -0.58 -14.87 -7.27
N ALA A 134 -0.57 -15.92 -6.45
CA ALA A 134 0.49 -16.20 -5.47
C ALA A 134 1.88 -16.30 -6.10
N LYS A 135 2.00 -16.87 -7.31
CA LYS A 135 3.28 -17.01 -8.02
C LYS A 135 3.77 -15.65 -8.51
N ALA A 136 2.91 -14.85 -9.13
CA ALA A 136 3.24 -13.49 -9.55
C ALA A 136 3.62 -12.62 -8.35
N SER A 137 2.88 -12.75 -7.25
CA SER A 137 3.12 -12.04 -5.98
C SER A 137 4.49 -12.38 -5.39
N ALA A 138 4.86 -13.66 -5.36
CA ALA A 138 6.20 -14.07 -4.88
C ALA A 138 7.32 -13.41 -5.71
N ASN A 139 7.21 -13.43 -7.04
CA ASN A 139 8.19 -12.77 -7.91
C ASN A 139 8.19 -11.25 -7.73
N HIS A 140 7.02 -10.65 -7.49
CA HIS A 140 6.87 -9.22 -7.25
C HIS A 140 7.56 -8.83 -5.93
N MET A 141 7.41 -9.62 -4.86
CA MET A 141 8.13 -9.38 -3.59
C MET A 141 9.65 -9.41 -3.76
N LEU A 142 10.19 -10.33 -4.56
CA LEU A 142 11.64 -10.36 -4.84
C LEU A 142 12.11 -9.06 -5.50
N ARG A 143 11.43 -8.62 -6.57
CA ARG A 143 11.76 -7.36 -7.27
C ARG A 143 11.60 -6.13 -6.38
N PHE A 144 10.60 -6.14 -5.49
CA PHE A 144 10.38 -5.06 -4.53
C PHE A 144 11.59 -4.88 -3.63
N PHE A 145 12.09 -5.95 -3.01
CA PHE A 145 13.24 -5.84 -2.12
C PHE A 145 14.55 -5.52 -2.86
N GLU A 146 14.72 -5.98 -4.10
CA GLU A 146 15.84 -5.55 -4.95
C GLU A 146 15.78 -4.04 -5.21
N THR A 147 14.64 -3.54 -5.66
CA THR A 147 14.44 -2.11 -5.93
C THR A 147 14.59 -1.27 -4.65
N LYS A 148 14.06 -1.75 -3.52
CA LYS A 148 14.19 -1.08 -2.23
C LYS A 148 15.65 -1.05 -1.75
N GLN A 149 16.43 -2.10 -1.99
CA GLN A 149 17.87 -2.11 -1.73
C GLN A 149 18.58 -1.04 -2.55
N ASP A 150 18.31 -0.98 -3.85
CA ASP A 150 18.97 -0.06 -4.77
C ASP A 150 18.68 1.40 -4.39
N LEU A 151 17.45 1.69 -3.97
CA LEU A 151 17.01 3.03 -3.62
C LEU A 151 17.47 3.48 -2.23
N PHE A 152 17.42 2.62 -1.22
CA PHE A 152 17.56 3.02 0.19
C PHE A 152 18.66 2.29 0.96
N GLY A 153 19.33 1.32 0.34
CA GLY A 153 20.36 0.50 0.99
C GLY A 153 19.80 -0.67 1.80
N THR A 154 20.71 -1.54 2.22
CA THR A 154 20.37 -2.82 2.88
C THR A 154 19.75 -2.63 4.28
N ASP A 155 20.11 -1.58 5.01
CA ASP A 155 19.64 -1.30 6.38
C ASP A 155 18.16 -0.85 6.45
N LYS A 156 17.58 -0.52 5.28
CA LYS A 156 16.19 -0.10 5.12
C LYS A 156 15.28 -1.18 4.53
N LEU A 157 15.82 -2.36 4.20
CA LEU A 157 15.02 -3.43 3.57
C LEU A 157 13.81 -3.82 4.41
N ALA A 158 14.01 -4.08 5.70
CA ALA A 158 12.97 -4.56 6.60
C ALA A 158 12.34 -3.45 7.47
N LYS A 159 12.20 -2.25 6.92
CA LYS A 159 11.58 -1.08 7.58
C LYS A 159 10.69 -0.33 6.61
N ASP A 160 9.62 0.28 7.10
CA ASP A 160 8.87 1.23 6.29
C ASP A 160 9.73 2.47 6.02
N ILE A 161 9.70 2.94 4.77
CA ILE A 161 10.40 4.16 4.37
C ILE A 161 9.54 5.34 4.81
N THR A 162 10.12 6.18 5.65
CA THR A 162 9.50 7.39 6.17
C THR A 162 10.09 8.62 5.49
N ILE A 163 9.51 9.80 5.76
CA ILE A 163 10.04 11.07 5.23
C ILE A 163 11.46 11.39 5.77
N ASP A 164 11.86 10.79 6.88
CA ASP A 164 13.22 10.91 7.44
C ASP A 164 14.27 10.08 6.70
N ASP A 165 13.82 9.14 5.87
CA ASP A 165 14.68 8.37 4.98
C ASP A 165 14.90 9.07 3.63
N LEU A 166 14.20 10.20 3.39
CA LEU A 166 14.39 11.06 2.22
C LEU A 166 15.42 12.15 2.53
N ASP A 167 16.44 12.26 1.67
CA ASP A 167 17.46 13.32 1.77
C ASP A 167 16.88 14.70 1.40
N GLU A 168 17.68 15.76 1.51
CA GLU A 168 17.19 17.13 1.24
C GLU A 168 16.77 17.30 -0.23
N ASP A 169 17.49 16.68 -1.18
CA ASP A 169 17.15 16.73 -2.60
C ASP A 169 15.83 15.97 -2.87
N ASP A 170 15.59 14.86 -2.16
CA ASP A 170 14.33 14.11 -2.18
C ASP A 170 13.17 14.94 -1.64
N ARG A 171 13.36 15.66 -0.54
CA ARG A 171 12.31 16.50 0.05
C ARG A 171 11.97 17.70 -0.84
N VAL A 172 12.97 18.31 -1.48
CA VAL A 172 12.74 19.37 -2.47
C VAL A 172 11.97 18.82 -3.67
N ALA A 173 12.38 17.68 -4.21
CA ALA A 173 11.69 17.01 -5.31
C ALA A 173 10.24 16.60 -4.93
N LEU A 174 10.03 16.09 -3.72
CA LEU A 174 8.71 15.76 -3.20
C LEU A 174 7.82 17.02 -3.14
N ARG A 175 8.32 18.15 -2.63
CA ARG A 175 7.56 19.42 -2.57
C ARG A 175 7.21 20.01 -3.94
N MET A 176 7.96 19.67 -4.99
CA MET A 176 7.69 20.16 -6.35
C MET A 176 6.38 19.61 -6.94
N GLY A 177 5.89 18.47 -6.46
CA GLY A 177 4.61 17.90 -6.89
C GLY A 177 4.56 17.50 -8.37
N SER A 178 5.69 17.07 -8.94
CA SER A 178 5.71 16.40 -10.24
C SER A 178 5.00 15.05 -10.20
N PHE A 179 4.90 14.42 -9.02
CA PHE A 179 4.13 13.20 -8.80
C PHE A 179 3.15 13.40 -7.63
N GLN A 180 1.84 13.40 -7.93
CA GLN A 180 0.79 13.71 -6.95
C GLN A 180 -0.28 12.62 -6.87
N MET A 181 -0.81 12.41 -5.67
CA MET A 181 -2.02 11.63 -5.42
C MET A 181 -3.23 12.57 -5.45
N ALA A 182 -3.88 12.68 -6.61
CA ALA A 182 -4.80 13.78 -6.92
C ALA A 182 -6.26 13.57 -6.47
N GLY A 183 -6.62 12.35 -6.04
CA GLY A 183 -7.96 12.03 -5.56
C GLY A 183 -8.36 10.61 -5.95
N ARG A 184 -9.67 10.38 -6.12
CA ARG A 184 -10.20 9.10 -6.59
C ARG A 184 -11.12 9.29 -7.78
N ASP A 185 -11.15 8.31 -8.66
CA ASP A 185 -12.05 8.29 -9.80
C ASP A 185 -13.47 7.83 -9.40
N THR A 186 -14.39 7.73 -10.36
CA THR A 186 -15.79 7.32 -10.08
C THR A 186 -15.93 5.89 -9.56
N SER A 187 -14.89 5.06 -9.73
CA SER A 187 -14.83 3.69 -9.24
C SER A 187 -13.96 3.57 -7.98
N ASN A 188 -13.72 4.70 -7.30
CA ASN A 188 -13.00 4.78 -6.04
C ASN A 188 -11.55 4.27 -6.14
N ARG A 189 -10.95 4.27 -7.33
CA ARG A 189 -9.53 3.96 -7.58
C ARG A 189 -8.69 5.20 -7.30
N GLN A 190 -7.52 5.04 -6.70
CA GLN A 190 -6.64 6.17 -6.42
C GLN A 190 -6.05 6.73 -7.72
N ILE A 191 -6.13 8.04 -7.94
CA ILE A 191 -5.53 8.70 -9.10
C ILE A 191 -4.12 9.15 -8.72
N ALA A 192 -3.13 8.71 -9.49
CA ALA A 192 -1.74 9.16 -9.41
C ALA A 192 -1.37 9.91 -10.70
N VAL A 193 -0.99 11.17 -10.59
CA VAL A 193 -0.65 12.03 -11.73
C VAL A 193 0.83 12.33 -11.73
N HIS A 194 1.50 12.04 -12.84
CA HIS A 194 2.89 12.37 -13.10
C HIS A 194 2.98 13.46 -14.17
N ILE A 195 3.69 14.53 -13.85
CA ILE A 195 3.83 15.74 -14.67
C ILE A 195 5.33 16.00 -14.86
N PRO A 196 5.96 15.37 -15.87
CA PRO A 196 7.42 15.41 -16.05
C PRO A 196 7.98 16.83 -16.10
N GLY A 197 7.32 17.76 -16.82
CA GLY A 197 7.80 19.13 -16.98
C GLY A 197 7.79 20.00 -15.72
N VAL A 198 7.24 19.51 -14.60
CA VAL A 198 7.27 20.19 -13.29
C VAL A 198 8.47 19.73 -12.46
N GLY A 199 8.98 18.52 -12.73
CA GLY A 199 10.02 17.88 -11.93
C GLY A 199 11.36 18.61 -12.05
N GLN A 200 11.96 18.90 -10.89
CA GLN A 200 13.38 19.26 -10.80
C GLN A 200 14.06 18.22 -9.93
N PHE A 201 14.53 17.17 -10.57
CA PHE A 201 15.24 16.10 -9.90
C PHE A 201 16.74 16.27 -10.11
N LYS A 202 17.52 16.07 -9.04
CA LYS A 202 18.98 16.08 -9.15
C LYS A 202 19.48 14.94 -10.03
N ASN A 203 18.81 13.80 -9.94
CA ASN A 203 19.05 12.61 -10.73
C ASN A 203 17.83 11.67 -10.67
N LEU A 204 17.85 10.63 -11.50
CA LEU A 204 16.80 9.63 -11.58
C LEU A 204 16.54 8.90 -10.25
N GLN A 205 17.58 8.61 -9.46
CA GLN A 205 17.41 7.89 -8.18
C GLN A 205 16.60 8.71 -7.18
N ASN A 206 16.86 10.01 -7.13
CA ASN A 206 16.11 10.98 -6.33
C ASN A 206 14.61 10.98 -6.69
N GLU A 207 14.28 11.00 -7.99
CA GLU A 207 12.89 10.86 -8.44
C GLU A 207 12.27 9.52 -7.99
N LEU A 208 12.98 8.40 -8.22
CA LEU A 208 12.47 7.07 -7.89
C LEU A 208 12.24 6.90 -6.38
N ARG A 209 13.08 7.48 -5.51
CA ARG A 209 12.86 7.47 -4.05
C ARG A 209 11.60 8.23 -3.66
N VAL A 210 11.39 9.42 -4.23
CA VAL A 210 10.18 10.22 -4.00
C VAL A 210 8.94 9.46 -4.45
N ARG A 211 8.98 8.84 -5.63
CA ARG A 211 7.86 8.04 -6.15
C ARG A 211 7.63 6.78 -5.31
N PHE A 212 8.68 6.13 -4.84
CA PHE A 212 8.57 4.99 -3.91
C PHE A 212 7.82 5.41 -2.66
N TYR A 213 8.28 6.48 -1.99
CA TYR A 213 7.66 6.98 -0.76
C TYR A 213 6.18 7.34 -0.98
N THR A 214 5.87 8.16 -1.98
CA THR A 214 4.50 8.61 -2.27
C THR A 214 3.57 7.43 -2.59
N THR A 215 4.03 6.45 -3.38
CA THR A 215 3.21 5.26 -3.69
C THR A 215 3.01 4.39 -2.45
N MET A 216 4.05 4.15 -1.64
CA MET A 216 3.90 3.35 -0.42
C MET A 216 2.97 4.02 0.60
N GLN A 217 2.99 5.36 0.73
CA GLN A 217 2.01 6.08 1.55
C GLN A 217 0.57 5.89 1.03
N ALA A 218 0.35 5.94 -0.28
CA ALA A 218 -0.98 5.71 -0.85
C ALA A 218 -1.48 4.26 -0.60
N LEU A 219 -0.56 3.31 -0.55
CA LEU A 219 -0.83 1.89 -0.30
C LEU A 219 -1.06 1.57 1.19
N GLU A 220 -0.91 2.51 2.13
CA GLU A 220 -1.41 2.32 3.50
C GLU A 220 -2.94 2.13 3.52
N SER A 221 -3.65 2.66 2.52
CA SER A 221 -5.08 2.46 2.35
C SER A 221 -5.38 1.11 1.71
N GLU A 222 -6.03 0.22 2.47
CA GLU A 222 -6.57 -1.05 1.96
C GLU A 222 -7.48 -0.86 0.74
N GLN A 223 -8.31 0.18 0.72
CA GLN A 223 -9.14 0.50 -0.44
C GLN A 223 -8.31 0.79 -1.69
N THR A 224 -7.17 1.48 -1.56
CA THR A 224 -6.25 1.70 -2.68
C THR A 224 -5.61 0.40 -3.16
N GLN A 225 -5.26 -0.52 -2.24
CA GLN A 225 -4.72 -1.82 -2.61
C GLN A 225 -5.75 -2.66 -3.40
N LEU A 226 -7.02 -2.63 -2.99
CA LEU A 226 -8.11 -3.41 -3.59
C LEU A 226 -8.56 -2.86 -4.94
N ASN A 227 -8.84 -1.55 -4.98
CA ASN A 227 -9.37 -0.91 -6.19
C ASN A 227 -8.26 -0.58 -7.20
N GLY A 228 -7.03 -0.45 -6.72
CA GLY A 228 -5.87 -0.11 -7.50
C GLY A 228 -5.70 1.39 -7.74
N ILE A 229 -4.70 1.67 -8.57
CA ILE A 229 -4.27 3.01 -8.96
C ILE A 229 -4.51 3.21 -10.46
N VAL A 230 -5.06 4.37 -10.79
CA VAL A 230 -5.13 4.94 -12.14
C VAL A 230 -3.95 5.89 -12.30
N TYR A 231 -3.00 5.51 -13.14
CA TYR A 231 -1.81 6.29 -13.39
C TYR A 231 -2.03 7.22 -14.59
N ILE A 232 -1.70 8.51 -14.45
CA ILE A 232 -1.80 9.49 -15.53
C ILE A 232 -0.43 10.11 -15.76
N LEU A 233 0.19 9.84 -16.90
CA LEU A 233 1.34 10.58 -17.39
C LEU A 233 0.84 11.80 -18.18
N TYR A 234 1.03 13.00 -17.65
CA TYR A 234 0.47 14.22 -18.20
C TYR A 234 1.57 15.16 -18.73
N SER A 235 1.73 15.19 -20.06
CA SER A 235 2.74 15.98 -20.77
C SER A 235 2.08 16.87 -21.84
N VAL A 236 1.10 17.67 -21.41
CA VAL A 236 0.32 18.57 -22.29
C VAL A 236 0.74 20.03 -22.07
N GLY A 237 0.92 20.80 -23.14
CA GLY A 237 1.16 22.24 -23.06
C GLY A 237 2.53 22.60 -22.49
N ASP A 238 2.56 23.43 -21.44
CA ASP A 238 3.79 23.86 -20.77
C ASP A 238 4.38 22.78 -19.83
N PHE A 239 3.70 21.64 -19.66
CA PHE A 239 4.14 20.54 -18.80
C PHE A 239 4.99 19.49 -19.51
N LYS A 240 5.48 19.80 -20.71
CA LYS A 240 6.39 18.94 -21.46
C LYS A 240 7.73 18.85 -20.76
N ASP A 241 8.30 17.65 -20.72
CA ASP A 241 9.69 17.49 -20.31
C ASP A 241 10.60 18.14 -21.36
N GLY A 242 11.40 19.12 -20.94
CA GLY A 242 12.43 19.70 -21.78
C GLY A 242 13.72 18.87 -21.81
N SER A 243 13.82 17.85 -20.94
CA SER A 243 14.97 16.96 -20.83
C SER A 243 14.69 15.62 -21.51
N ASN A 244 15.61 15.23 -22.39
CA ASN A 244 15.52 14.01 -23.18
C ASN A 244 15.48 12.78 -22.27
N GLU A 245 14.34 12.08 -22.27
CA GLU A 245 14.17 10.60 -22.31
C GLU A 245 14.90 9.73 -21.27
N LEU A 246 15.68 10.30 -20.36
CA LEU A 246 16.57 9.56 -19.47
C LEU A 246 15.75 8.94 -18.34
N GLY A 247 15.82 7.62 -18.18
CA GLY A 247 15.19 6.93 -17.06
C GLY A 247 13.81 6.33 -17.33
N PHE A 248 13.25 6.46 -18.54
CA PHE A 248 11.91 5.95 -18.82
C PHE A 248 11.77 4.44 -18.55
N MET A 249 12.77 3.65 -18.93
CA MET A 249 12.77 2.21 -18.68
C MET A 249 12.88 1.90 -17.19
N GLU A 250 13.63 2.69 -16.44
CA GLU A 250 13.78 2.60 -15.00
C GLU A 250 12.45 2.94 -14.30
N HIS A 251 11.68 3.92 -14.78
CA HIS A 251 10.34 4.20 -14.27
C HIS A 251 9.37 3.03 -14.48
N ILE A 252 9.42 2.37 -15.64
CA ILE A 252 8.59 1.18 -15.89
C ILE A 252 9.01 0.04 -14.96
N ARG A 253 10.31 -0.24 -14.85
CA ARG A 253 10.83 -1.28 -13.95
C ARG A 253 10.41 -1.03 -12.51
N PHE A 254 10.52 0.22 -12.05
CA PHE A 254 10.06 0.67 -10.76
C PHE A 254 8.54 0.47 -10.59
N ALA A 255 7.72 0.87 -11.57
CA ALA A 255 6.26 0.71 -11.47
C ALA A 255 5.82 -0.76 -11.39
N LEU A 256 6.64 -1.69 -11.91
CA LEU A 256 6.45 -3.15 -11.88
C LEU A 256 7.09 -3.85 -10.65
N SER A 257 7.78 -3.09 -9.80
CA SER A 257 8.40 -3.59 -8.56
C SER A 257 7.68 -3.16 -7.29
N VAL A 258 6.87 -2.10 -7.34
CA VAL A 258 6.08 -1.62 -6.20
C VAL A 258 4.73 -2.36 -6.15
N PRO A 259 4.23 -2.81 -4.99
CA PRO A 259 3.02 -3.61 -4.85
C PRO A 259 1.72 -2.82 -5.05
N GLN A 260 1.59 -2.19 -6.21
CA GLN A 260 0.38 -1.49 -6.65
C GLN A 260 -0.37 -2.30 -7.71
N TYR A 261 -1.69 -2.35 -7.57
CA TYR A 261 -2.56 -2.82 -8.65
C TYR A 261 -2.74 -1.70 -9.68
N ASN A 262 -2.06 -1.79 -10.82
CA ASN A 262 -2.20 -0.82 -11.92
C ASN A 262 -3.51 -1.06 -12.69
N ALA A 263 -4.58 -0.39 -12.29
CA ALA A 263 -5.92 -0.55 -12.88
C ALA A 263 -6.03 0.11 -14.26
N ALA A 264 -5.36 1.24 -14.46
CA ALA A 264 -5.32 1.91 -15.75
C ALA A 264 -4.05 2.77 -15.87
N ILE A 265 -3.56 2.94 -17.09
CA ILE A 265 -2.48 3.87 -17.40
C ILE A 265 -2.95 4.77 -18.54
N HIS A 266 -3.02 6.07 -18.28
CA HIS A 266 -3.36 7.08 -19.27
C HIS A 266 -2.14 7.93 -19.57
N ILE A 267 -1.86 8.15 -20.85
CA ILE A 267 -0.74 8.95 -21.33
C ILE A 267 -1.29 10.09 -22.16
N CYS A 268 -1.23 11.31 -21.63
CA CYS A 268 -1.76 12.52 -22.26
C CYS A 268 -0.62 13.39 -22.80
N PHE A 269 -0.66 13.74 -24.08
CA PHE A 269 0.31 14.65 -24.71
C PHE A 269 -0.31 15.39 -25.89
N ASP A 270 0.20 16.57 -26.19
CA ASP A 270 -0.15 17.40 -27.36
C ASP A 270 1.03 17.52 -28.35
N ASP A 271 2.13 16.83 -28.08
CA ASP A 271 3.31 16.75 -28.94
C ASP A 271 3.68 15.27 -29.20
N PRO A 272 3.83 14.82 -30.44
CA PRO A 272 4.13 13.42 -30.78
C PRO A 272 5.54 12.95 -30.43
N SER A 273 6.45 13.82 -29.98
CA SER A 273 7.84 13.45 -29.67
C SER A 273 7.97 12.27 -28.67
N PRO A 274 7.12 12.12 -27.63
CA PRO A 274 7.22 11.00 -26.68
C PRO A 274 6.79 9.65 -27.26
N CYS A 275 6.16 9.59 -28.45
CA CYS A 275 5.62 8.35 -29.02
C CYS A 275 6.69 7.26 -29.17
N THR A 276 7.93 7.60 -29.53
CA THR A 276 9.03 6.64 -29.67
C THR A 276 9.34 5.95 -28.34
N ILE A 277 9.39 6.71 -27.25
CA ILE A 277 9.64 6.23 -25.91
C ILE A 277 8.46 5.39 -25.42
N ILE A 278 7.24 5.90 -25.60
CA ILE A 278 6.00 5.20 -25.25
C ILE A 278 5.97 3.83 -25.93
N LYS A 279 6.29 3.76 -27.23
CA LYS A 279 6.41 2.51 -27.99
C LYS A 279 7.37 1.51 -27.33
N GLY A 280 8.57 1.96 -26.96
CA GLY A 280 9.55 1.15 -26.25
C GLY A 280 9.04 0.64 -24.89
N GLY A 281 8.29 1.47 -24.18
CA GLY A 281 7.68 1.11 -22.90
C GLY A 281 6.58 0.09 -23.03
N LEU A 282 5.67 0.29 -23.98
CA LEU A 282 4.60 -0.66 -24.25
C LEU A 282 5.16 -2.05 -24.58
N ALA A 283 6.26 -2.13 -25.31
CA ALA A 283 6.89 -3.39 -25.71
C ALA A 283 7.34 -4.25 -24.51
N VAL A 284 7.66 -3.65 -23.36
CA VAL A 284 8.05 -4.41 -22.15
C VAL A 284 6.91 -4.75 -21.22
N LEU A 285 5.72 -4.17 -21.43
CA LEU A 285 4.52 -4.54 -20.68
C LEU A 285 3.96 -5.86 -21.21
N ASP A 286 3.46 -6.71 -20.32
CA ASP A 286 2.69 -7.88 -20.70
C ASP A 286 1.35 -7.46 -21.35
N ALA A 287 0.74 -8.37 -22.11
CA ALA A 287 -0.46 -8.08 -22.89
C ALA A 287 -1.65 -7.60 -22.02
N ARG A 288 -1.79 -8.08 -20.77
CA ARG A 288 -2.89 -7.70 -19.88
C ARG A 288 -2.71 -6.28 -19.37
N LEU A 289 -1.51 -5.92 -18.92
CA LEU A 289 -1.24 -4.54 -18.51
C LEU A 289 -1.28 -3.58 -19.70
N ARG A 290 -0.76 -3.98 -20.86
CA ARG A 290 -0.80 -3.18 -22.10
C ARG A 290 -2.24 -2.89 -22.56
N ALA A 291 -3.14 -3.87 -22.43
CA ALA A 291 -4.56 -3.70 -22.73
C ALA A 291 -5.26 -2.61 -21.89
N ARG A 292 -4.69 -2.24 -20.74
CA ARG A 292 -5.16 -1.19 -19.83
C ARG A 292 -4.46 0.16 -20.01
N VAL A 293 -3.62 0.29 -21.05
CA VAL A 293 -3.00 1.57 -21.41
C VAL A 293 -3.88 2.31 -22.42
N ARG A 294 -4.04 3.61 -22.25
CA ARG A 294 -4.70 4.50 -23.22
C ARG A 294 -3.86 5.74 -23.47
N VAL A 295 -3.77 6.12 -24.74
CA VAL A 295 -3.03 7.28 -25.19
C VAL A 295 -4.03 8.34 -25.65
N HIS A 296 -3.84 9.57 -25.17
CA HIS A 296 -4.71 10.71 -25.44
C HIS A 296 -3.87 11.80 -26.09
N PHE A 297 -4.09 12.02 -27.39
CA PHE A 297 -3.44 13.07 -28.14
C PHE A 297 -4.35 14.30 -28.25
N GLY A 298 -3.88 15.46 -27.78
CA GLY A 298 -4.61 16.72 -27.93
C GLY A 298 -4.36 17.72 -26.81
N SER A 299 -5.08 18.83 -26.89
CA SER A 299 -5.07 19.92 -25.90
C SER A 299 -5.49 19.47 -24.50
N HIS A 300 -5.34 20.35 -23.50
CA HIS A 300 -5.82 20.09 -22.13
C HIS A 300 -7.31 19.72 -22.09
N VAL A 301 -8.13 20.44 -22.87
CA VAL A 301 -9.58 20.21 -22.97
C VAL A 301 -9.89 18.82 -23.52
N GLU A 302 -9.25 18.45 -24.62
CA GLU A 302 -9.46 17.15 -25.29
C GLU A 302 -8.97 16.01 -24.39
N SER A 303 -7.82 16.16 -23.74
CA SER A 303 -7.29 15.18 -22.79
C SER A 303 -8.23 14.97 -21.60
N PHE A 304 -8.74 16.05 -21.00
CA PHE A 304 -9.68 15.95 -19.88
C PHE A 304 -11.02 15.33 -20.30
N HIS A 305 -11.54 15.71 -21.47
CA HIS A 305 -12.74 15.09 -22.01
C HIS A 305 -12.54 13.58 -22.22
N SER A 306 -11.42 13.16 -22.82
CA SER A 306 -11.10 11.75 -23.01
C SER A 306 -10.92 11.01 -21.68
N LEU A 307 -10.24 11.58 -20.69
CA LEU A 307 -10.13 10.97 -19.35
C LEU A 307 -11.50 10.78 -18.68
N SER A 308 -12.43 11.71 -18.87
CA SER A 308 -13.77 11.61 -18.30
C SER A 308 -14.57 10.41 -18.82
N THR A 309 -14.31 9.94 -20.05
CA THR A 309 -14.95 8.72 -20.58
C THR A 309 -14.49 7.43 -19.88
N TYR A 310 -13.43 7.51 -19.07
CA TYR A 310 -12.91 6.43 -18.24
C TYR A 310 -13.26 6.63 -16.75
N GLY A 311 -14.19 7.53 -16.45
CA GLY A 311 -14.62 7.78 -15.07
C GLY A 311 -13.66 8.64 -14.25
N ILE A 312 -12.75 9.38 -14.89
CA ILE A 312 -11.78 10.26 -14.22
C ILE A 312 -12.31 11.71 -14.29
N PRO A 313 -12.89 12.26 -13.20
CA PRO A 313 -13.44 13.60 -13.23
C PRO A 313 -12.32 14.64 -13.30
N LYS A 314 -12.51 15.70 -14.10
CA LYS A 314 -11.49 16.75 -14.27
C LYS A 314 -11.14 17.47 -12.96
N GLU A 315 -12.12 17.57 -12.05
CA GLU A 315 -11.98 18.17 -10.73
C GLU A 315 -11.10 17.35 -9.77
N MET A 316 -10.83 16.09 -10.10
CA MET A 316 -9.91 15.22 -9.34
C MET A 316 -8.48 15.29 -9.89
N LEU A 317 -8.24 16.07 -10.95
CA LEU A 317 -6.89 16.29 -11.49
C LEU A 317 -6.29 17.53 -10.82
N PRO A 318 -4.95 17.59 -10.66
CA PRO A 318 -4.29 18.69 -9.95
C PRO A 318 -4.15 19.92 -10.86
N PHE A 319 -5.23 20.33 -11.54
CA PHE A 319 -5.22 21.48 -12.44
C PHE A 319 -6.36 22.45 -12.10
N THR A 320 -6.07 23.74 -12.15
CA THR A 320 -7.07 24.80 -12.05
C THR A 320 -7.93 24.86 -13.33
N PRO A 321 -9.04 25.62 -13.35
CA PRO A 321 -9.80 25.86 -14.58
C PRO A 321 -8.99 26.57 -15.69
N SER A 322 -7.90 27.25 -15.35
CA SER A 322 -6.92 27.84 -16.27
C SER A 322 -5.83 26.86 -16.73
N TYR A 323 -5.92 25.58 -16.35
CA TYR A 323 -4.93 24.53 -16.63
C TYR A 323 -3.58 24.75 -15.96
N GLU A 324 -3.55 25.51 -14.87
CA GLU A 324 -2.35 25.69 -14.05
C GLU A 324 -2.27 24.57 -13.02
N LEU A 325 -1.05 24.19 -12.62
CA LEU A 325 -0.86 23.17 -11.60
C LEU A 325 -1.43 23.63 -10.26
N ASN A 326 -2.39 22.89 -9.71
CA ASN A 326 -2.89 23.08 -8.36
C ASN A 326 -2.04 22.25 -7.38
N MET A 327 -1.33 22.95 -6.49
CA MET A 327 -0.42 22.35 -5.51
C MET A 327 -1.00 22.27 -4.11
N ASP A 328 -2.22 22.76 -3.87
CA ASP A 328 -2.76 22.94 -2.51
C ASP A 328 -2.90 21.60 -1.78
N HIS A 329 -3.53 20.61 -2.42
CA HIS A 329 -3.70 19.28 -1.83
C HIS A 329 -2.37 18.57 -1.57
N HIS A 330 -1.47 18.61 -2.55
CA HIS A 330 -0.15 17.97 -2.44
C HIS A 330 0.70 18.62 -1.35
N SER A 331 0.76 19.95 -1.31
CA SER A 331 1.52 20.70 -0.32
C SER A 331 1.00 20.42 1.09
N ASN A 332 -0.33 20.44 1.29
CA ASN A 332 -0.93 20.11 2.58
C ASN A 332 -0.61 18.67 3.02
N TRP A 333 -0.62 17.72 2.08
CA TRP A 333 -0.23 16.34 2.37
C TRP A 333 1.26 16.23 2.74
N VAL A 334 2.17 16.83 1.97
CA VAL A 334 3.62 16.83 2.26
C VAL A 334 3.90 17.46 3.64
N GLU A 335 3.29 18.59 3.95
CA GLU A 335 3.42 19.23 5.26
C GLU A 335 2.88 18.33 6.37
N SER A 336 1.71 17.71 6.18
CA SER A 336 1.16 16.77 7.17
C SER A 336 2.08 15.56 7.41
N SER A 337 2.71 15.05 6.36
CA SER A 337 3.69 13.97 6.42
C SER A 337 4.96 14.36 7.18
N LEU A 338 5.47 15.58 6.95
CA LEU A 338 6.62 16.14 7.68
C LEU A 338 6.34 16.28 9.18
N HIS A 339 5.13 16.72 9.54
CA HIS A 339 4.73 16.85 10.95
C HIS A 339 4.49 15.49 11.62
N SER A 340 4.01 14.49 10.87
CA SER A 340 3.74 13.15 11.37
C SER A 340 5.02 12.34 11.60
N GLY A 341 6.05 12.52 10.75
CA GLY A 341 7.37 11.91 10.93
C GLY A 341 7.99 12.27 12.29
N ASN A 342 7.87 13.54 12.69
CA ASN A 342 8.35 14.03 13.99
C ASN A 342 7.60 13.47 15.22
N LYS A 343 6.43 12.84 15.05
CA LYS A 343 5.64 12.29 16.17
C LYS A 343 5.77 10.78 16.35
N LYS A 344 6.40 10.04 15.42
CA LYS A 344 6.54 8.58 15.51
C LYS A 344 7.77 8.09 16.28
N ILE A 345 8.57 8.99 16.86
CA ILE A 345 9.67 8.64 17.76
C ILE A 345 9.20 8.77 19.22
N ASP A 346 8.96 7.63 19.86
CA ASP A 346 8.89 7.37 21.30
C ASP A 346 7.80 8.00 22.18
N THR A 347 6.92 8.87 21.66
CA THR A 347 5.66 9.16 22.36
C THR A 347 4.55 8.37 21.71
N ALA A 348 4.07 7.33 22.41
CA ALA A 348 2.80 6.68 22.08
C ALA A 348 1.78 7.77 21.72
N PRO A 349 1.04 7.63 20.61
CA PRO A 349 0.04 8.61 20.22
C PRO A 349 -0.80 8.92 21.46
N GLU A 350 -0.92 10.21 21.82
CA GLU A 350 -1.81 10.59 22.91
C GLU A 350 -3.16 9.94 22.60
N PRO A 351 -3.61 8.98 23.42
CA PRO A 351 -4.78 8.20 23.09
C PRO A 351 -5.95 9.18 22.98
N ASP A 352 -6.54 9.27 21.79
CA ASP A 352 -7.73 10.08 21.55
C ASP A 352 -8.70 9.80 22.69
N ALA A 353 -8.98 10.83 23.48
CA ALA A 353 -9.82 10.69 24.66
C ALA A 353 -11.22 10.28 24.19
N VAL A 354 -11.55 9.00 24.38
CA VAL A 354 -12.84 8.44 24.01
C VAL A 354 -13.84 8.90 25.05
N THR A 355 -14.69 9.85 24.67
CA THR A 355 -15.73 10.41 25.54
C THR A 355 -16.87 9.42 25.80
N GLU A 356 -17.15 8.52 24.85
CA GLU A 356 -18.26 7.56 24.93
C GLU A 356 -17.85 6.12 24.57
N THR A 357 -18.26 5.18 25.42
CA THR A 357 -18.06 3.74 25.20
C THR A 357 -19.25 3.12 24.47
N THR A 358 -19.00 2.21 23.56
CA THR A 358 -20.02 1.37 22.93
C THR A 358 -20.27 0.08 23.75
N PRO A 359 -21.39 -0.62 23.54
CA PRO A 359 -21.60 -1.94 24.12
C PRO A 359 -20.55 -2.99 23.70
N HIS A 360 -19.90 -2.79 22.54
CA HIS A 360 -18.91 -3.71 21.98
C HIS A 360 -17.49 -3.48 22.53
N ASP A 361 -17.25 -2.34 23.19
CA ASP A 361 -15.95 -2.02 23.78
C ASP A 361 -15.58 -2.98 24.93
N VAL A 362 -14.32 -3.40 24.95
CA VAL A 362 -13.69 -4.15 26.03
C VAL A 362 -13.10 -3.17 27.01
N LEU A 363 -13.63 -3.14 28.23
CA LEU A 363 -13.25 -2.16 29.24
C LEU A 363 -12.32 -2.77 30.31
N TYR A 364 -11.17 -2.15 30.54
CA TYR A 364 -10.23 -2.50 31.62
C TYR A 364 -10.32 -1.50 32.77
N ARG A 365 -10.86 -1.93 33.92
CA ARG A 365 -11.07 -1.10 35.13
C ARG A 365 -10.30 -1.59 36.35
N GLY A 366 -8.96 -1.58 36.31
CA GLY A 366 -8.12 -1.76 37.52
C GLY A 366 -8.49 -2.93 38.44
N GLY A 367 -8.74 -4.13 37.89
CA GLY A 367 -9.08 -5.34 38.67
C GLY A 367 -10.57 -5.58 38.92
N ILE A 368 -11.44 -4.63 38.61
CA ILE A 368 -12.89 -4.84 38.64
C ILE A 368 -13.32 -5.64 37.41
N LYS A 369 -14.09 -6.71 37.63
CA LYS A 369 -14.68 -7.48 36.53
C LYS A 369 -15.80 -6.67 35.88
N SER A 370 -15.56 -6.18 34.67
CA SER A 370 -16.62 -5.62 33.81
C SER A 370 -17.51 -6.73 33.26
N SER A 371 -18.83 -6.58 33.33
CA SER A 371 -19.83 -7.50 32.77
C SER A 371 -20.46 -6.99 31.48
N ASN A 372 -19.89 -5.97 30.84
CA ASN A 372 -20.43 -5.43 29.60
C ASN A 372 -20.35 -6.45 28.44
N ARG A 373 -21.04 -6.15 27.34
CA ARG A 373 -21.16 -7.05 26.19
C ARG A 373 -19.81 -7.33 25.52
N GLY A 374 -18.96 -6.32 25.32
CA GLY A 374 -17.59 -6.49 24.80
C GLY A 374 -16.70 -7.41 25.66
N ASN A 375 -16.64 -7.20 26.98
CA ASN A 375 -15.87 -8.07 27.88
C ASN A 375 -16.43 -9.50 27.95
N ASN A 376 -17.75 -9.68 27.81
CA ASN A 376 -18.36 -11.02 27.75
C ASN A 376 -18.03 -11.72 26.43
N HIS A 377 -18.09 -11.00 25.31
CA HIS A 377 -17.70 -11.52 24.01
C HIS A 377 -16.22 -11.94 24.01
N LEU A 378 -15.32 -11.09 24.52
CA LEU A 378 -13.90 -11.44 24.69
C LEU A 378 -13.69 -12.71 25.53
N ARG A 379 -14.45 -12.89 26.63
CA ARG A 379 -14.37 -14.13 27.43
C ARG A 379 -14.86 -15.35 26.67
N SER A 380 -15.89 -15.19 25.84
CA SER A 380 -16.40 -16.26 24.97
C SER A 380 -15.32 -16.69 23.99
N LEU A 381 -14.70 -15.73 23.30
CA LEU A 381 -13.59 -15.99 22.37
C LEU A 381 -12.41 -16.68 23.09
N VAL A 382 -12.01 -16.20 24.28
CA VAL A 382 -10.95 -16.87 25.05
C VAL A 382 -11.31 -18.30 25.45
N ALA A 383 -12.59 -18.59 25.76
CA ALA A 383 -13.03 -19.94 26.08
C ALA A 383 -13.01 -20.85 24.84
N GLU A 384 -13.55 -20.36 23.73
CA GLU A 384 -13.59 -21.03 22.43
C GLU A 384 -12.19 -21.40 21.93
N TRP A 385 -11.28 -20.42 21.91
CA TRP A 385 -9.91 -20.62 21.43
C TRP A 385 -8.97 -21.27 22.45
N SER A 386 -9.46 -21.61 23.64
CA SER A 386 -8.61 -22.10 24.75
C SER A 386 -7.89 -23.40 24.45
N GLN A 387 -8.51 -24.34 23.74
CA GLN A 387 -7.89 -25.61 23.39
C GLN A 387 -6.70 -25.36 22.44
N THR A 388 -6.95 -24.69 21.32
CA THR A 388 -5.94 -24.31 20.31
C THR A 388 -4.79 -23.53 20.94
N TYR A 389 -5.09 -22.53 21.77
CA TYR A 389 -4.05 -21.75 22.46
C TYR A 389 -3.20 -22.61 23.41
N ASN A 390 -3.80 -23.55 24.14
CA ASN A 390 -3.08 -24.34 25.13
C ASN A 390 -2.21 -25.44 24.50
N SER A 391 -2.63 -26.04 23.38
CA SER A 391 -1.87 -27.07 22.68
C SER A 391 -0.91 -26.52 21.62
N GLY A 392 -1.08 -25.25 21.20
CA GLY A 392 -0.30 -24.62 20.15
C GLY A 392 1.15 -24.26 20.53
N THR A 393 1.98 -24.05 19.50
CA THR A 393 3.33 -23.48 19.62
C THR A 393 3.25 -22.01 20.05
N ASN A 394 4.41 -21.36 20.24
CA ASN A 394 4.43 -19.92 20.55
C ASN A 394 3.84 -19.08 19.42
N ASP A 395 4.09 -19.47 18.17
CA ASP A 395 3.53 -18.78 16.99
C ASP A 395 2.02 -18.97 16.92
N THR A 396 1.52 -20.20 17.11
CA THR A 396 0.07 -20.45 17.16
C THR A 396 -0.60 -19.63 18.26
N LYS A 397 0.00 -19.56 19.45
CA LYS A 397 -0.51 -18.74 20.56
C LYS A 397 -0.56 -17.26 20.21
N ARG A 398 0.46 -16.77 19.52
CA ARG A 398 0.53 -15.39 19.06
C ARG A 398 -0.59 -15.11 18.05
N CYS A 399 -0.75 -15.95 17.03
CA CYS A 399 -1.82 -15.82 16.03
C CYS A 399 -3.20 -15.80 16.68
N VAL A 400 -3.49 -16.74 17.60
CA VAL A 400 -4.77 -16.78 18.32
C VAL A 400 -5.06 -15.48 19.08
N VAL A 401 -4.04 -14.83 19.65
CA VAL A 401 -4.26 -13.57 20.37
C VAL A 401 -4.61 -12.43 19.42
N TYR A 402 -3.96 -12.34 18.26
CA TYR A 402 -4.29 -11.34 17.24
C TYR A 402 -5.68 -11.56 16.66
N GLU A 403 -6.04 -12.80 16.31
CA GLU A 403 -7.37 -13.15 15.80
C GLU A 403 -8.49 -12.74 16.76
N ILE A 404 -8.28 -12.90 18.08
CA ILE A 404 -9.25 -12.45 19.10
C ILE A 404 -9.37 -10.93 19.13
N ALA A 405 -8.25 -10.20 19.01
CA ALA A 405 -8.26 -8.75 18.99
C ALA A 405 -8.95 -8.22 17.73
N ASP A 406 -8.65 -8.81 16.57
CA ASP A 406 -9.23 -8.45 15.28
C ASP A 406 -10.73 -8.74 15.25
N GLU A 407 -11.19 -9.84 15.84
CA GLU A 407 -12.62 -10.13 15.96
C GLU A 407 -13.37 -9.07 16.80
N ILE A 408 -12.76 -8.59 17.89
CA ILE A 408 -13.36 -7.50 18.68
C ILE A 408 -13.47 -6.22 17.85
N HIS A 409 -12.44 -5.86 17.09
CA HIS A 409 -12.47 -4.69 16.20
C HIS A 409 -13.50 -4.85 15.08
N ARG A 410 -13.62 -6.05 14.50
CA ARG A 410 -14.56 -6.38 13.42
C ARG A 410 -16.01 -6.15 13.81
N VAL A 411 -16.37 -6.41 15.07
CA VAL A 411 -17.72 -6.14 15.60
C VAL A 411 -17.89 -4.71 16.14
N GLY A 412 -16.96 -3.81 15.80
CA GLY A 412 -16.98 -2.40 16.21
C GLY A 412 -16.58 -2.15 17.67
N GLY A 413 -15.95 -3.12 18.33
CA GLY A 413 -15.45 -2.96 19.70
C GLY A 413 -14.03 -2.42 19.74
N ARG A 414 -13.71 -1.62 20.76
CA ARG A 414 -12.34 -1.15 21.04
C ARG A 414 -11.86 -1.69 22.38
N PHE A 415 -10.55 -1.78 22.55
CA PHE A 415 -9.94 -2.05 23.86
C PHE A 415 -9.67 -0.74 24.57
N LEU A 416 -10.37 -0.49 25.67
CA LEU A 416 -10.30 0.77 26.40
C LEU A 416 -9.85 0.55 27.84
N SER A 417 -9.03 1.46 28.35
CA SER A 417 -8.64 1.50 29.76
C SER A 417 -8.83 2.88 30.37
N LYS A 418 -8.84 2.93 31.70
CA LYS A 418 -8.77 4.18 32.46
C LYS A 418 -7.50 4.16 33.31
N ALA A 419 -6.73 5.24 33.26
CA ALA A 419 -5.61 5.44 34.17
C ALA A 419 -6.10 5.52 35.63
N ASN A 420 -7.17 6.30 35.89
CA ASN A 420 -7.83 6.44 37.19
C ASN A 420 -9.37 6.45 37.05
N GLY A 421 -10.13 6.24 38.14
CA GLY A 421 -11.58 6.06 38.11
C GLY A 421 -12.36 7.12 37.31
N ASP A 422 -11.92 8.37 37.39
CA ASP A 422 -12.54 9.52 36.73
C ASP A 422 -11.86 9.93 35.41
N SER A 423 -10.76 9.29 35.02
CA SER A 423 -10.09 9.56 33.74
C SER A 423 -11.00 9.22 32.55
N PRO A 424 -10.86 9.93 31.41
CA PRO A 424 -11.50 9.52 30.15
C PRO A 424 -11.04 8.12 29.74
N TRP A 425 -11.78 7.50 28.82
CA TRP A 425 -11.35 6.24 28.25
C TRP A 425 -10.25 6.47 27.24
N GLU A 426 -9.22 5.64 27.32
CA GLU A 426 -8.08 5.69 26.42
C GLU A 426 -7.96 4.35 25.69
N ALA A 427 -7.70 4.42 24.38
CA ALA A 427 -7.44 3.25 23.57
C ALA A 427 -6.17 2.53 24.08
N VAL A 428 -6.28 1.23 24.29
CA VAL A 428 -5.17 0.41 24.79
C VAL A 428 -4.29 0.00 23.61
N PRO A 429 -2.96 0.26 23.66
CA PRO A 429 -2.04 -0.19 22.63
C PRO A 429 -2.10 -1.71 22.42
N MET A 430 -1.89 -2.16 21.18
CA MET A 430 -2.04 -3.58 20.81
C MET A 430 -1.13 -4.52 21.65
N ASP A 431 0.07 -4.06 22.04
CA ASP A 431 0.95 -4.85 22.91
C ASP A 431 0.37 -5.11 24.30
N GLU A 432 -0.32 -4.13 24.87
CA GLU A 432 -1.03 -4.31 26.14
C GLU A 432 -2.26 -5.20 25.97
N VAL A 433 -3.03 -5.03 24.89
CA VAL A 433 -4.15 -5.91 24.55
C VAL A 433 -3.68 -7.38 24.50
N ARG A 434 -2.57 -7.65 23.81
CA ARG A 434 -1.97 -8.98 23.72
C ARG A 434 -1.62 -9.57 25.09
N LEU A 435 -1.03 -8.76 25.98
CA LEU A 435 -0.72 -9.17 27.35
C LEU A 435 -1.97 -9.50 28.15
N LYS A 436 -3.03 -8.68 28.06
CA LYS A 436 -4.31 -8.91 28.75
C LYS A 436 -4.98 -10.19 28.28
N ILE A 437 -5.07 -10.42 26.97
CA ILE A 437 -5.65 -11.64 26.40
C ILE A 437 -4.86 -12.88 26.84
N THR A 438 -3.53 -12.82 26.78
CA THR A 438 -2.64 -13.89 27.28
C THR A 438 -2.89 -14.19 28.77
N GLN A 439 -3.05 -13.16 29.60
CA GLN A 439 -3.37 -13.30 31.01
C GLN A 439 -4.77 -13.94 31.21
N MET A 440 -5.74 -13.62 30.36
CA MET A 440 -7.07 -14.24 30.39
C MET A 440 -7.01 -15.75 30.12
N PHE A 441 -6.22 -16.21 29.15
CA PHE A 441 -5.99 -17.65 28.94
C PHE A 441 -5.37 -18.33 30.17
N ARG A 442 -4.38 -17.70 30.81
CA ARG A 442 -3.77 -18.23 32.05
C ARG A 442 -4.80 -18.36 33.17
N ASN A 443 -5.64 -17.35 33.35
CA ASN A 443 -6.72 -17.34 34.35
C ASN A 443 -7.79 -18.39 34.06
N TYR A 444 -8.18 -18.54 32.79
CA TYR A 444 -9.13 -19.56 32.33
C TYR A 444 -8.62 -20.97 32.67
N ARG A 445 -7.35 -21.26 32.36
CA ARG A 445 -6.69 -22.54 32.68
C ARG A 445 -6.68 -22.85 34.18
N ARG A 446 -6.40 -21.85 35.03
CA ARG A 446 -6.41 -22.03 36.50
C ARG A 446 -7.80 -22.40 37.02
N ARG A 447 -8.85 -21.75 36.50
CA ARG A 447 -10.25 -22.04 36.88
C ARG A 447 -10.67 -23.44 36.48
N ALA A 448 -10.34 -23.86 35.26
CA ALA A 448 -10.65 -25.22 34.77
C ALA A 448 -10.04 -26.32 35.65
N LYS A 449 -8.81 -26.11 36.17
CA LYS A 449 -8.17 -27.05 37.12
C LYS A 449 -8.84 -27.05 38.50
N GLY A 450 -9.24 -25.89 39.01
CA GLY A 450 -9.88 -25.75 40.32
C GLY A 450 -11.23 -26.47 40.41
N THR A 451 -12.03 -26.43 39.34
CA THR A 451 -13.35 -27.09 39.30
C THR A 451 -13.24 -28.61 39.39
N ARG A 452 -12.15 -29.22 38.90
CA ARG A 452 -11.92 -30.67 39.00
C ARG A 452 -11.66 -31.17 40.42
N ARG A 453 -11.11 -30.33 41.32
CA ARG A 453 -10.76 -30.74 42.70
C ARG A 453 -11.95 -30.79 43.67
N LYS A 454 -13.09 -30.15 43.36
CA LYS A 454 -14.26 -30.10 44.26
C LYS A 454 -15.32 -31.17 43.99
N LYS A 455 -15.10 -32.09 43.02
CA LYS A 455 -16.07 -33.12 42.64
C LYS A 455 -15.70 -34.55 43.08
N SER A 456 -14.71 -34.75 43.94
CA SER A 456 -14.55 -36.03 44.63
C SER A 456 -15.67 -36.14 45.68
N PRO A 457 -16.64 -37.05 45.54
CA PRO A 457 -17.64 -37.26 46.58
C PRO A 457 -16.92 -37.67 47.88
N PRO A 458 -17.41 -37.26 49.06
CA PRO A 458 -16.87 -37.76 50.31
C PRO A 458 -16.99 -39.29 50.29
N HIS A 459 -15.85 -39.97 50.44
CA HIS A 459 -15.81 -41.40 50.70
C HIS A 459 -16.58 -41.63 52.02
N HIS A 460 -17.85 -42.02 51.93
CA HIS A 460 -18.53 -42.60 53.09
C HIS A 460 -17.84 -43.92 53.38
N GLY A 461 -17.08 -43.95 54.48
CA GLY A 461 -16.57 -45.18 55.07
C GLY A 461 -17.75 -46.08 55.42
N LEU A 462 -17.77 -47.25 54.80
CA LEU A 462 -18.47 -48.41 55.33
C LEU A 462 -17.72 -48.80 56.61
N GLU A 463 -18.34 -48.54 57.76
CA GLU A 463 -17.91 -49.15 59.02
C GLU A 463 -18.26 -50.64 58.97
N ASP A 464 -17.21 -51.45 59.09
CA ASP A 464 -17.27 -52.86 59.40
C ASP A 464 -17.94 -53.04 60.78
N SER A 465 -19.06 -53.76 60.83
CA SER A 465 -19.55 -54.39 62.06
C SER A 465 -19.57 -55.92 61.89
N ILE A 466 -18.52 -56.55 62.41
CA ILE A 466 -18.51 -57.98 62.80
C ILE A 466 -17.81 -58.04 64.15
N PHE A 467 -18.53 -58.38 65.22
CA PHE A 467 -18.21 -59.51 66.12
C PHE A 467 -19.26 -59.68 67.25
N GLU A 468 -19.89 -60.87 67.21
CA GLU A 468 -20.43 -61.78 68.24
C GLU A 468 -20.69 -61.32 69.70
N ARG A 469 -21.91 -61.59 70.20
CA ARG A 469 -22.22 -62.74 71.08
C ARG A 469 -23.72 -62.95 71.27
#